data_AF-A0A0B6Z292-F1
#
_entry.id   AF-A0A0B6Z292-F1
#
_cell.length_a   1.000
_cell.length_b   1.000
_cell.length_c   1.000
_cell.angle_alpha   90.00
_cell.angle_beta   90.00
_cell.angle_gamma   90.00
#
_symmetry.space_group_name_H-M   'P 1'
#
loop_
_entity.id
_entity.type
_entity.pdbx_description
1 polymer ?
#
loop_
_entity_poly.entity_id
_entity_poly.type
_entity_poly.pdbx_seq_one_letter_code
_entity_poly.pdbx_strand_id
1 'polypeptide(L)'
;TLSTIEFQREALENASTNTEVLKVMADAAKALKGAHNNLDVDQVHDLMDDVAEQQEVANEISEAISNPVGFGRDMDEDELLAELEELEQEELDKQLLEVHGTEDLPSVPTAELVEPRPSKAHVKEDDDDMRELEAWAS
;
A
#
# COMPACT_ATOMS: atom_id res chain seq x y z
N THR A 1 19.77 32.84 -68.25
CA THR A 1 21.15 32.88 -67.72
C THR A 1 21.18 33.35 -66.27
N LEU A 2 20.42 34.39 -65.89
CA LEU A 2 20.30 34.84 -64.48
C LEU A 2 19.74 33.75 -63.54
N SER A 3 18.63 33.11 -63.92
CA SER A 3 17.98 32.03 -63.16
C SER A 3 18.89 30.81 -62.91
N THR A 4 19.81 30.52 -63.83
CA THR A 4 20.78 29.41 -63.67
C THR A 4 21.84 29.76 -62.63
N ILE A 5 22.27 31.02 -62.55
CA ILE A 5 23.23 31.49 -61.54
C ILE A 5 22.56 31.58 -60.16
N GLU A 6 21.30 32.01 -60.08
CA GLU A 6 20.54 32.01 -58.83
C GLU A 6 20.36 30.60 -58.26
N PHE A 7 20.01 29.63 -59.12
CA PHE A 7 19.89 28.22 -58.70
C PHE A 7 21.23 27.64 -58.24
N GLN A 8 22.35 27.99 -58.90
CA GLN A 8 23.68 27.59 -58.46
C GLN A 8 24.10 28.24 -57.14
N ARG A 9 23.73 29.51 -56.91
CA ARG A 9 23.98 30.21 -55.64
C ARG A 9 23.20 29.55 -54.50
N GLU A 10 21.93 29.28 -54.72
CA GLU A 10 21.06 28.59 -53.75
C GLU A 10 21.57 27.18 -53.45
N ALA A 11 22.01 26.44 -54.47
CA ALA A 11 22.62 25.13 -54.28
C ALA A 11 23.94 25.20 -53.47
N LEU A 12 24.79 26.20 -53.73
CA LEU A 12 26.01 26.43 -52.96
C LEU A 12 25.74 26.86 -51.52
N GLU A 13 24.73 27.72 -51.31
CA GLU A 13 24.31 28.19 -50.00
C GLU A 13 23.75 27.05 -49.15
N ASN A 14 22.90 26.20 -49.74
CA ASN A 14 22.39 24.97 -49.12
C ASN A 14 23.51 23.97 -48.82
N ALA A 15 24.47 23.77 -49.74
CA ALA A 15 25.62 22.91 -49.49
C ALA A 15 26.52 23.44 -48.36
N SER A 16 26.70 24.76 -48.29
CA SER A 16 27.47 25.42 -47.23
C SER A 16 26.80 25.29 -45.88
N THR A 17 25.50 25.59 -45.78
CA THR A 17 24.73 25.44 -44.54
C THR A 17 24.68 23.98 -44.08
N ASN A 18 24.50 23.02 -44.99
CA ASN A 18 24.52 21.61 -44.62
C ASN A 18 25.90 21.17 -44.08
N THR A 19 26.99 21.67 -44.66
CA THR A 19 28.35 21.41 -44.17
C THR A 19 28.58 22.01 -42.79
N GLU A 20 28.09 23.23 -42.55
CA GLU A 20 28.14 23.91 -41.25
C GLU A 20 27.38 23.09 -40.19
N VAL A 21 26.17 22.63 -40.50
CA VAL A 21 25.35 21.80 -39.61
C VAL A 21 26.08 20.51 -39.27
N LEU A 22 26.63 19.80 -40.25
CA LEU A 22 27.39 18.57 -40.02
C LEU A 22 28.62 18.80 -39.14
N LYS A 23 29.31 19.93 -39.32
CA LYS A 23 30.46 20.31 -38.48
C LYS A 23 30.05 20.56 -37.04
N VAL A 24 28.97 21.32 -36.82
CA VAL A 24 28.41 21.57 -35.49
C VAL A 24 27.98 20.26 -34.82
N MET A 25 27.36 19.35 -35.57
CA MET A 25 26.99 18.03 -35.05
C MET A 25 28.21 17.19 -34.66
N ALA A 26 29.30 17.24 -35.43
CA ALA A 26 30.56 16.55 -35.11
C ALA A 26 31.21 17.12 -33.83
N ASP A 27 31.21 18.45 -33.68
CA ASP A 27 31.73 19.11 -32.48
C ASP A 27 30.85 18.81 -31.25
N ALA A 28 29.52 18.80 -31.40
CA ALA A 28 28.58 18.40 -30.36
C ALA A 28 28.76 16.93 -29.95
N ALA A 29 28.95 16.02 -30.92
CA ALA A 29 29.23 14.61 -30.63
C ALA A 29 30.56 14.43 -29.90
N LYS A 30 31.59 15.22 -30.24
CA LYS A 30 32.88 15.21 -29.54
C LYS A 30 32.77 15.75 -28.12
N ALA A 31 31.98 16.81 -27.90
CA ALA A 31 31.69 17.35 -26.58
C ALA A 31 30.88 16.37 -25.72
N LEU A 32 29.84 15.74 -26.29
CA LEU A 32 29.08 14.67 -25.64
C LEU A 32 29.97 13.50 -25.28
N LYS A 33 30.84 13.05 -26.19
CA LYS A 33 31.80 11.99 -25.92
C LYS A 33 32.80 12.38 -24.82
N GLY A 34 33.25 13.63 -24.79
CA GLY A 34 34.12 14.15 -23.72
C GLY A 34 33.42 14.17 -22.36
N ALA A 35 32.17 14.63 -22.30
CA ALA A 35 31.36 14.60 -21.09
C ALA A 35 31.10 13.16 -20.62
N HIS A 36 30.85 12.24 -21.55
CA HIS A 36 30.66 10.82 -21.24
C HIS A 36 31.95 10.09 -20.84
N ASN A 37 33.10 10.49 -21.38
CA ASN A 37 34.40 9.95 -20.98
C ASN A 37 34.78 10.38 -19.56
N ASN A 38 34.30 11.54 -19.11
CA ASN A 38 34.50 11.96 -17.74
C ASN A 38 33.59 11.20 -16.78
N LEU A 39 32.42 10.72 -17.21
CA LEU A 39 31.55 9.78 -16.48
C LEU A 39 32.01 8.33 -16.72
N ASP A 40 33.24 8.02 -16.30
CA ASP A 40 33.74 6.64 -16.28
C ASP A 40 32.77 5.74 -15.49
N VAL A 41 32.72 4.44 -15.80
CA VAL A 41 31.86 3.47 -15.10
C VAL A 41 32.12 3.50 -13.58
N ASP A 42 33.36 3.80 -13.19
CA ASP A 42 33.76 4.00 -11.80
C ASP A 42 33.00 5.16 -11.13
N GLN A 43 32.75 6.28 -11.84
CA GLN A 43 31.97 7.39 -11.30
C GLN A 43 30.48 7.10 -11.20
N VAL A 44 29.97 6.18 -12.03
CA VAL A 44 28.58 5.72 -11.90
C VAL A 44 28.44 4.86 -10.64
N HIS A 45 29.45 4.07 -10.28
CA HIS A 45 29.45 3.33 -9.02
C HIS A 45 29.49 4.28 -7.83
N ASP A 46 30.39 5.27 -7.84
CA ASP A 46 30.47 6.30 -6.80
C ASP A 46 29.13 7.07 -6.67
N LEU A 47 28.50 7.43 -7.79
CA LEU A 47 27.21 8.11 -7.78
C LEU A 47 26.07 7.21 -7.25
N MET A 48 26.07 5.91 -7.58
CA MET A 48 25.07 4.98 -7.06
C MET A 48 25.25 4.78 -5.55
N ASP A 49 26.49 4.77 -5.06
CA ASP A 49 26.80 4.69 -3.63
C ASP A 49 26.36 5.97 -2.90
N ASP A 50 26.66 7.15 -3.44
CA ASP A 50 26.20 8.45 -2.92
C ASP A 50 24.66 8.55 -2.88
N VAL A 51 23.97 8.03 -3.92
CA VAL A 51 22.50 8.00 -3.99
C VAL A 51 21.92 7.04 -2.94
N ALA A 52 22.55 5.89 -2.73
CA ALA A 52 22.14 4.95 -1.70
C ALA A 52 22.31 5.54 -0.29
N GLU A 53 23.44 6.18 -0.02
CA GLU A 53 23.70 6.86 1.26
C GLU A 53 22.68 7.98 1.51
N GLN A 54 22.37 8.80 0.50
CA GLN A 54 21.35 9.84 0.66
C GLN A 54 19.93 9.30 0.85
N GLN A 55 19.59 8.17 0.22
CA GLN A 55 18.31 7.51 0.45
C GLN A 55 18.20 7.00 1.90
N GLU A 56 19.29 6.52 2.47
CA GLU A 56 19.36 6.08 3.87
C GLU A 56 19.21 7.26 4.83
N VAL A 57 19.92 8.36 4.60
CA VAL A 57 19.77 9.62 5.37
C VAL A 57 18.34 10.16 5.29
N ALA A 58 17.72 10.12 4.11
CA ALA A 58 16.34 10.57 3.94
C ALA A 58 15.36 9.70 4.73
N ASN A 59 15.59 8.38 4.78
CA ASN A 59 14.78 7.46 5.58
C ASN A 59 14.99 7.72 7.08
N GLU A 60 16.22 7.93 7.54
CA GLU A 60 16.52 8.27 8.93
C GLU A 60 15.84 9.57 9.36
N ILE A 61 15.86 10.62 8.51
CA ILE A 61 15.14 11.87 8.77
C ILE A 61 13.63 11.63 8.83
N SER A 62 13.09 10.83 7.91
CA SER A 62 11.67 10.49 7.90
C SER A 62 11.27 9.74 9.16
N GLU A 63 12.08 8.79 9.62
CA GLU A 63 11.85 8.05 10.86
C GLU A 63 11.97 8.96 12.08
N ALA A 64 12.98 9.83 12.13
CA ALA A 64 13.17 10.79 13.22
C ALA A 64 12.05 11.84 13.32
N ILE A 65 11.46 12.25 12.19
CA ILE A 65 10.30 13.17 12.15
C ILE A 65 9.01 12.44 12.49
N SER A 66 8.82 11.22 11.99
CA SER A 66 7.60 10.44 12.20
C SER A 66 7.50 9.83 13.59
N ASN A 67 8.64 9.49 14.18
CA ASN A 67 8.75 9.01 15.55
C ASN A 67 9.74 9.90 16.33
N PRO A 68 9.35 11.15 16.66
CA PRO A 68 10.20 12.04 17.42
C PRO A 68 10.50 11.37 18.76
N VAL A 69 11.77 11.03 18.96
CA VAL A 69 12.31 10.33 20.13
C VAL A 69 11.84 11.08 21.39
N GLY A 70 10.74 10.63 21.98
CA GLY A 70 10.10 11.31 23.10
C GLY A 70 8.57 11.27 23.10
N PHE A 71 7.89 11.16 21.96
CA PHE A 71 6.41 11.19 21.95
C PHE A 71 5.77 9.85 22.35
N GLY A 72 6.51 8.74 22.27
CA GLY A 72 6.03 7.40 22.65
C GLY A 72 6.52 6.88 24.01
N ARG A 73 7.29 7.65 24.80
CA ARG A 73 7.74 7.21 26.14
C ARG A 73 6.90 7.78 27.30
N ASP A 74 6.09 8.80 27.02
CA ASP A 74 5.21 9.46 28.00
C ASP A 74 3.73 9.05 27.83
N MET A 75 3.40 8.27 26.79
CA MET A 75 2.07 7.68 26.59
C MET A 75 2.16 6.20 26.97
N ASP A 76 1.32 5.75 27.90
CA ASP A 76 1.26 4.35 28.28
C ASP A 76 0.55 3.56 27.16
N GLU A 77 1.28 2.64 26.52
CA GLU A 77 0.75 1.83 25.41
C GLU A 77 -0.44 0.97 25.86
N ASP A 78 -0.48 0.53 27.13
CA ASP A 78 -1.57 -0.26 27.70
C ASP A 78 -2.84 0.59 27.91
N GLU A 79 -2.68 1.86 28.31
CA GLU A 79 -3.79 2.81 28.45
C GLU A 79 -4.39 3.16 27.07
N LEU A 80 -3.54 3.39 26.07
CA LEU A 80 -3.97 3.69 24.70
C LEU A 80 -4.68 2.50 24.04
N LEU A 81 -4.21 1.27 24.28
CA LEU A 81 -4.86 0.05 23.79
C LEU A 81 -6.26 -0.12 24.38
N ALA A 82 -6.43 0.17 25.68
CA ALA A 82 -7.73 0.10 26.34
C ALA A 82 -8.72 1.15 25.77
N GLU A 83 -8.26 2.38 25.52
CA GLU A 83 -9.09 3.42 24.88
C GLU A 83 -9.48 3.03 23.44
N LEU A 84 -8.55 2.41 22.69
CA LEU A 84 -8.83 1.95 21.33
C LEU A 84 -9.89 0.84 21.30
N GLU A 85 -9.83 -0.13 22.23
CA GLU A 85 -10.81 -1.21 22.35
C GLU A 85 -12.20 -0.66 22.69
N GLU A 86 -12.29 0.36 23.56
CA GLU A 86 -13.53 1.05 23.88
C GLU A 86 -14.13 1.75 22.64
N LEU A 87 -13.32 2.49 21.87
CA LEU A 87 -13.76 3.17 20.65
C LEU A 87 -14.21 2.19 19.56
N GLU A 88 -13.54 1.05 19.40
CA GLU A 88 -13.95 0.00 18.45
C GLU A 88 -15.31 -0.61 18.83
N GLN A 89 -15.54 -0.85 20.12
CA GLN A 89 -16.81 -1.37 20.62
C GLN A 89 -17.95 -0.36 20.43
N GLU A 90 -17.71 0.93 20.69
CA GLU A 90 -18.71 1.98 20.47
C GLU A 90 -19.12 2.09 18.99
N GLU A 91 -18.16 2.01 18.07
CA GLU A 91 -18.43 2.06 16.63
C GLU A 91 -19.13 0.78 16.15
N LEU A 92 -18.79 -0.40 16.69
CA LEU A 92 -19.50 -1.65 16.42
C LEU A 92 -20.96 -1.60 16.89
N ASP A 93 -21.21 -1.10 18.10
CA ASP A 93 -22.56 -0.95 18.66
C ASP A 93 -23.40 0.01 17.83
N LYS A 94 -22.79 1.11 17.37
CA LYS A 94 -23.43 2.07 16.46
C LYS A 94 -23.74 1.44 15.10
N GLN A 95 -22.81 0.69 14.51
CA GLN A 95 -23.04 -0.03 13.26
C GLN A 95 -24.16 -1.07 13.42
N LEU A 96 -24.20 -1.80 14.55
CA LEU A 96 -25.27 -2.75 14.86
C LEU A 96 -26.63 -2.05 15.04
N LEU A 97 -26.67 -0.87 15.66
CA LEU A 97 -27.89 -0.05 15.76
C LEU A 97 -28.33 0.51 14.40
N GLU A 98 -27.38 0.75 13.49
CA GLU A 98 -27.62 1.27 12.14
C GLU A 98 -28.02 0.16 11.14
N VAL A 99 -27.86 -1.13 11.48
CA VAL A 99 -28.47 -2.24 10.72
C VAL A 99 -30.00 -2.15 10.85
N HIS A 100 -30.58 -1.43 9.90
CA HIS A 100 -32.02 -1.30 9.74
C HIS A 100 -32.64 -2.67 9.43
N GLY A 101 -33.43 -3.22 10.36
CA GLY A 101 -34.46 -4.20 10.01
C GLY A 101 -34.62 -5.40 10.94
N THR A 102 -35.26 -5.21 12.10
CA THR A 102 -36.17 -6.23 12.66
C THR A 102 -37.59 -6.10 12.08
N GLU A 103 -37.75 -5.39 10.96
CA GLU A 103 -39.08 -5.03 10.43
C GLU A 103 -39.78 -6.15 9.63
N ASP A 104 -39.07 -7.25 9.30
CA ASP A 104 -39.65 -8.43 8.64
C ASP A 104 -39.29 -9.73 9.37
N LEU A 105 -39.51 -9.79 10.68
CA LEU A 105 -39.52 -11.07 11.38
C LEU A 105 -40.89 -11.75 11.14
N PRO A 106 -40.92 -12.97 10.56
CA PRO A 106 -42.19 -13.68 10.38
C PRO A 106 -42.86 -13.92 11.74
N SER A 107 -44.18 -13.71 11.81
CA SER A 107 -44.94 -13.93 13.04
C SER A 107 -44.65 -15.32 13.59
N VAL A 108 -44.23 -15.38 14.86
CA VAL A 108 -44.06 -16.64 15.59
C VAL A 108 -45.34 -17.47 15.47
N PRO A 109 -45.24 -18.76 15.06
CA PRO A 109 -46.42 -19.59 14.88
C PRO A 109 -47.13 -19.76 16.22
N THR A 110 -48.38 -19.29 16.29
CA THR A 110 -49.23 -19.34 17.50
C THR A 110 -49.97 -20.66 17.64
N ALA A 111 -49.55 -21.70 16.93
CA ALA A 111 -50.16 -23.01 17.02
C ALA A 111 -49.88 -23.60 18.42
N GLU A 112 -50.94 -23.84 19.19
CA GLU A 112 -50.87 -24.59 20.44
C GLU A 112 -50.16 -25.92 20.18
N LEU A 113 -49.06 -26.15 20.90
CA LEU A 113 -48.32 -27.39 20.86
C LEU A 113 -49.26 -28.51 21.28
N VAL A 114 -49.59 -29.41 20.36
CA VAL A 114 -50.28 -30.65 20.69
C VAL A 114 -49.40 -31.40 21.69
N GLU A 115 -49.90 -31.57 22.92
CA GLU A 115 -49.15 -32.22 24.00
C GLU A 115 -48.59 -33.58 23.54
N PRO A 116 -47.27 -33.81 23.63
CA PRO A 116 -46.69 -35.08 23.29
C PRO A 116 -47.07 -36.09 24.37
N ARG A 117 -47.69 -37.20 23.96
CA ARG A 117 -47.87 -38.37 24.82
C ARG A 117 -46.48 -38.85 25.27
N PRO A 118 -46.28 -39.19 26.55
CA PRO A 118 -44.95 -39.49 27.06
C PRO A 118 -44.38 -40.76 26.40
N SER A 119 -43.33 -40.61 25.60
CA SER A 119 -42.45 -41.71 25.22
C SER A 119 -41.41 -41.89 26.33
N LYS A 120 -41.49 -43.01 27.05
CA LYS A 120 -40.59 -43.38 28.16
C LYS A 120 -39.13 -43.69 27.73
N ALA A 121 -38.67 -43.17 26.60
CA ALA A 121 -37.36 -43.52 26.05
C ALA A 121 -36.24 -42.51 26.38
N HIS A 122 -36.56 -41.22 26.52
CA HIS A 122 -35.52 -40.17 26.64
C HIS A 122 -34.85 -40.09 28.03
N VAL A 123 -35.56 -40.44 29.10
CA VAL A 123 -35.06 -40.26 30.49
C VAL A 123 -33.86 -41.16 30.83
N LYS A 124 -33.66 -42.27 30.11
CA LYS A 124 -32.55 -43.18 30.39
C LYS A 124 -31.21 -42.76 29.79
N GLU A 125 -31.24 -42.01 28.68
CA GLU A 125 -30.01 -41.55 28.02
C GLU A 125 -29.38 -40.42 28.84
N ASP A 126 -30.17 -39.42 29.25
CA ASP A 126 -29.69 -38.27 30.03
C ASP A 126 -29.04 -38.69 31.38
N ASP A 127 -29.53 -39.77 32.00
CA ASP A 127 -29.04 -40.29 33.27
C ASP A 127 -27.72 -41.07 33.15
N ASP A 128 -27.38 -41.57 31.95
CA ASP A 128 -26.10 -42.23 31.67
C ASP A 128 -25.04 -41.18 31.29
N ASP A 129 -25.43 -40.20 30.46
CA ASP A 129 -24.57 -39.08 30.06
C ASP A 129 -24.14 -38.25 31.28
N MET A 130 -25.06 -38.00 32.23
CA MET A 130 -24.74 -37.28 33.46
C MET A 130 -23.72 -38.02 34.34
N ARG A 131 -23.82 -39.35 34.42
CA ARG A 131 -22.87 -40.17 35.18
C ARG A 131 -21.50 -40.25 34.53
N GLU A 132 -21.43 -40.23 33.21
CA GLU A 132 -20.15 -40.17 32.49
C GLU A 132 -19.41 -38.85 32.75
N LEU A 133 -20.13 -37.73 32.76
CA LEU A 133 -19.54 -36.42 33.10
C LEU A 133 -19.02 -36.34 34.54
N GLU A 134 -19.77 -36.89 35.51
CA GLU A 134 -19.32 -36.96 36.91
C GLU A 134 -18.05 -37.81 37.08
N ALA A 135 -17.92 -38.90 36.33
CA ALA A 135 -16.75 -39.75 36.35
C ALA A 135 -15.51 -39.10 35.70
N TRP A 136 -15.70 -38.25 34.69
CA TRP A 136 -14.60 -37.50 34.06
C TRP A 136 -14.04 -36.39 34.96
N ALA A 137 -14.87 -35.84 35.84
CA ALA A 137 -14.48 -34.76 36.76
C ALA A 137 -13.71 -35.24 38.02
N SER A 138 -13.63 -36.56 38.25
CA SER A 138 -12.89 -37.18 39.37
C SER A 138 -11.51 -37.68 38.98
#